data_AF-X1TJG8-F1
#
_entry.id   AF-X1TJG8-F1
#
_cell.length_a   1.000
_cell.length_b   1.000
_cell.length_c   1.000
_cell.angle_alpha   90.00
_cell.angle_beta   90.00
_cell.angle_gamma   90.00
#
_symmetry.space_group_name_H-M   'P 1'
#
loop_
_entity.id
_entity.type
_entity.pdbx_description
1 polymer ?
#
loop_
_entity_poly.entity_id
_entity_poly.type
_entity_poly.pdbx_seq_one_letter_code
_entity_poly.pdbx_strand_id
1 'polypeptide(L)'
;MGSMAHGSYANRSLAGPVQKNEEDRLQHAILIPDQGDIGAFDGYYDADGNVRRTITIWKSRRKIGTLTYFENGVEHKTYVDEYYVPKEDEGETVEWTWINEWWWGHKIGPKLYKRIEPIPRIGSKMNNPSFCMPPIVGTVYKINSNQSISLVDRIIPYKYLYNIYMRRTELSSARNKGVLAEMDLAKIPEGWTPEIWMMYAEINGFFATDSFKEGSKGAATGRLVQNLNN
;
A
#
# COMPACT_ATOMS: atom_id res chain seq x y z
N MET A 1 29.61 -21.65 1.51
CA MET A 1 29.74 -20.19 1.25
C MET A 1 28.45 -19.71 0.62
N GLY A 2 27.48 -19.28 1.44
CA GLY A 2 26.18 -18.80 0.99
C GLY A 2 26.19 -17.28 0.86
N SER A 3 26.00 -16.77 -0.35
CA SER A 3 25.88 -15.33 -0.61
C SER A 3 24.48 -14.86 -0.21
N MET A 4 24.42 -14.06 0.85
CA MET A 4 23.22 -13.36 1.29
C MET A 4 22.79 -12.36 0.21
N ALA A 5 21.59 -12.54 -0.35
CA ALA A 5 20.91 -11.51 -1.12
C ALA A 5 20.39 -10.45 -0.13
N HIS A 6 21.08 -9.33 -0.05
CA HIS A 6 20.68 -8.17 0.73
C HIS A 6 19.53 -7.44 0.01
N GLY A 7 18.31 -7.96 0.17
CA GLY A 7 17.08 -7.28 -0.22
C GLY A 7 16.71 -6.23 0.83
N SER A 8 17.43 -5.11 0.87
CA SER A 8 17.01 -3.94 1.65
C SER A 8 15.95 -3.17 0.86
N TYR A 9 14.70 -3.62 0.96
CA TYR A 9 13.54 -2.76 0.77
C TYR A 9 12.73 -2.79 2.07
N ALA A 10 13.28 -2.15 3.11
CA ALA A 10 12.47 -1.77 4.24
C ALA A 10 11.56 -0.62 3.78
N ASN A 11 10.27 -0.92 3.57
CA ASN A 11 9.20 0.06 3.42
C ASN A 11 9.19 0.98 4.66
N ARG A 12 9.97 2.07 4.62
CA ARG A 12 10.05 3.05 5.71
C ARG A 12 8.85 4.01 5.75
N SER A 13 8.00 4.08 4.72
CA SER A 13 6.88 5.04 4.70
C SER A 13 5.59 4.55 5.38
N LEU A 14 5.54 3.31 5.87
CA LEU A 14 4.36 2.79 6.58
C LEU A 14 4.36 3.13 8.08
N ALA A 15 5.43 3.70 8.61
CA ALA A 15 5.56 4.10 10.01
C ALA A 15 5.43 5.62 10.17
N GLY A 16 4.24 6.16 9.88
CA GLY A 16 3.96 7.58 10.08
C GLY A 16 2.52 7.96 9.72
N PRO A 17 2.00 9.09 10.23
CA PRO A 17 0.77 9.67 9.71
C PRO A 17 0.99 10.04 8.24
N VAL A 18 0.20 9.45 7.34
CA VAL A 18 0.22 9.74 5.90
C VAL A 18 -0.07 11.23 5.71
N GLN A 19 0.94 11.98 5.27
CA GLN A 19 0.79 13.41 5.01
C GLN A 19 0.00 13.60 3.70
N LYS A 20 -0.87 14.61 3.61
CA LYS A 20 -1.70 14.86 2.41
C LYS A 20 -0.87 15.07 1.13
N ASN A 21 0.40 15.46 1.27
CA ASN A 21 1.34 15.64 0.17
C ASN A 21 2.14 14.37 -0.17
N GLU A 22 1.87 13.25 0.50
CA GLU A 22 2.54 11.96 0.29
C GLU A 22 1.83 11.09 -0.77
N GLU A 23 0.66 11.53 -1.24
CA GLU A 23 -0.08 10.88 -2.34
C GLU A 23 0.76 10.80 -3.63
N ASP A 24 1.61 11.80 -3.92
CA ASP A 24 2.55 11.76 -5.05
C ASP A 24 3.66 10.71 -4.89
N ARG A 25 4.07 10.39 -3.65
CA ARG A 25 5.10 9.38 -3.40
C ARG A 25 4.58 7.95 -3.57
N LEU A 26 3.28 7.73 -3.37
CA LEU A 26 2.63 6.44 -3.57
C LEU A 26 2.36 6.16 -5.07
N GLN A 27 2.28 7.20 -5.91
CA GLN A 27 2.10 7.04 -7.35
C GLN A 27 3.31 6.41 -8.05
N HIS A 28 4.52 6.55 -7.50
CA HIS A 28 5.72 5.95 -8.07
C HIS A 28 5.85 4.43 -7.84
N ALA A 29 4.94 3.80 -7.11
CA ALA A 29 4.96 2.36 -6.83
C ALA A 29 3.96 1.54 -7.65
N ILE A 30 3.09 2.17 -8.45
CA ILE A 30 2.15 1.47 -9.33
C ILE A 30 2.60 1.70 -10.77
N LEU A 31 3.23 0.68 -11.35
CA LEU A 31 3.60 0.66 -12.76
C LEU A 31 2.31 0.67 -13.61
N ILE A 32 1.89 1.85 -14.06
CA ILE A 32 0.84 2.00 -15.07
C ILE A 32 1.53 1.85 -16.44
N PRO A 33 1.27 0.78 -17.20
CA PRO A 33 2.01 0.50 -18.43
C PRO A 33 1.71 1.47 -19.59
N ASP A 34 0.79 2.43 -19.42
CA ASP A 34 0.26 3.31 -20.47
C ASP A 34 0.34 4.82 -20.14
N GLN A 35 0.92 5.20 -18.99
CA GLN A 35 1.23 6.60 -18.71
C GLN A 35 2.73 6.77 -18.94
N GLY A 36 3.10 7.47 -20.01
CA GLY A 36 4.46 7.96 -20.17
C GLY A 36 4.79 8.80 -18.96
N ASP A 37 5.77 8.37 -18.16
CA ASP A 37 6.22 9.11 -16.98
C ASP A 37 6.55 10.55 -17.40
N ILE A 38 5.74 11.51 -16.95
CA ILE A 38 5.83 12.95 -17.29
C ILE A 38 6.97 13.61 -16.49
N GLY A 39 8.00 12.86 -16.11
CA GLY A 39 9.21 13.36 -15.47
C GLY A 39 10.29 13.64 -16.51
N ALA A 40 11.05 14.72 -16.31
CA ALA A 40 12.08 15.33 -17.18
C ALA A 40 13.17 14.42 -17.85
N PHE A 41 13.09 13.10 -17.74
CA PHE A 41 14.07 12.14 -18.25
C PHE A 41 13.44 10.90 -18.94
N ASP A 42 12.49 11.11 -19.87
CA ASP A 42 12.05 10.10 -20.87
C ASP A 42 11.71 8.69 -20.30
N GLY A 43 11.37 8.59 -19.00
CA GLY A 43 11.09 7.34 -18.29
C GLY A 43 12.21 6.28 -18.24
N TYR A 44 13.42 6.61 -18.71
CA TYR A 44 14.56 5.68 -18.79
C TYR A 44 15.56 5.82 -17.66
N TYR A 45 15.61 6.99 -17.03
CA TYR A 45 16.54 7.33 -15.95
C TYR A 45 15.80 7.93 -14.77
N ASP A 46 16.24 7.60 -13.56
CA ASP A 46 15.76 8.20 -12.31
C ASP A 46 16.62 9.42 -11.93
N ALA A 47 16.11 10.27 -11.04
CA ALA A 47 16.82 11.44 -10.51
C ALA A 47 18.16 11.08 -9.84
N ASP A 48 18.24 9.86 -9.28
CA ASP A 48 19.45 9.30 -8.66
C ASP A 48 20.44 8.70 -9.70
N GLY A 49 20.14 8.77 -11.00
CA GLY A 49 20.99 8.24 -12.07
C GLY A 49 20.84 6.74 -12.34
N ASN A 50 19.83 6.08 -11.73
CA ASN A 50 19.52 4.67 -11.98
C ASN A 50 18.94 4.49 -13.39
N VAL A 51 19.27 3.36 -14.05
CA VAL A 51 18.78 3.04 -15.41
C VAL A 51 17.67 2.00 -15.36
N ARG A 52 16.56 2.27 -16.05
CA ARG A 52 15.43 1.33 -16.16
C ARG A 52 15.82 0.10 -16.99
N ARG A 53 15.57 -1.09 -16.44
CA ARG A 53 15.62 -2.37 -17.16
C ARG A 53 14.22 -2.94 -17.32
N THR A 54 13.77 -3.01 -18.56
CA THR A 54 12.51 -3.67 -18.94
C THR A 54 12.80 -5.09 -19.39
N ILE A 55 12.12 -6.06 -18.78
CA ILE A 55 12.16 -7.47 -19.19
C ILE A 55 10.89 -7.75 -19.98
N THR A 56 11.04 -8.16 -21.22
CA THR A 56 9.94 -8.61 -22.07
C THR A 56 10.05 -10.12 -22.23
N ILE A 57 8.94 -10.80 -22.01
CA ILE A 57 8.81 -12.24 -22.24
C ILE A 57 7.70 -12.42 -23.27
N TRP A 58 8.00 -13.12 -24.36
CA TRP A 58 7.02 -13.41 -25.41
C TRP A 58 7.08 -14.87 -25.83
N LYS A 59 5.97 -15.31 -26.42
CA LYS A 59 5.82 -16.66 -26.95
C LYS A 59 6.06 -16.64 -28.45
N SER A 60 7.02 -17.43 -28.90
CA SER A 60 7.33 -17.64 -30.31
C SER A 60 7.11 -19.11 -30.68
N ARG A 61 7.35 -19.45 -31.94
CA ARG A 61 7.33 -20.83 -32.45
C ARG A 61 8.70 -21.16 -33.04
N ARG A 62 9.20 -22.36 -32.72
CA ARG A 62 10.42 -22.94 -33.30
C ARG A 62 10.04 -24.19 -34.10
N LYS A 63 10.62 -24.36 -35.28
CA LYS A 63 10.44 -25.56 -36.09
C LYS A 63 11.34 -26.67 -35.54
N ILE A 64 10.77 -27.86 -35.34
CA ILE A 64 11.47 -29.04 -34.84
C ILE A 64 11.04 -30.22 -35.71
N GLY A 65 11.99 -31.10 -36.03
CA GLY A 65 11.72 -32.34 -36.75
C GLY A 65 11.51 -33.50 -35.77
N THR A 66 10.51 -34.34 -36.01
CA THR A 66 10.43 -35.67 -35.39
C THR A 66 11.09 -36.65 -36.34
N LEU A 67 12.28 -37.12 -35.98
CA LEU A 67 13.03 -38.14 -36.69
C LEU A 67 12.50 -39.51 -36.28
N THR A 68 12.04 -40.29 -37.25
CA THR A 68 11.73 -41.71 -37.08
C THR A 68 12.84 -42.52 -37.75
N TYR A 69 13.55 -43.33 -36.96
CA TYR A 69 14.62 -44.22 -37.43
C TYR A 69 14.41 -45.64 -36.89
N PHE A 70 14.98 -46.63 -37.58
CA PHE A 70 14.87 -48.04 -37.20
C PHE A 70 16.21 -48.54 -36.66
N GLU A 71 16.24 -48.95 -35.39
CA GLU A 71 17.41 -49.59 -34.79
C GLU A 71 17.02 -51.02 -34.39
N ASN A 72 17.73 -52.02 -34.94
CA ASN A 72 17.47 -53.44 -34.69
C ASN A 72 16.01 -53.89 -34.94
N GLY A 73 15.32 -53.27 -35.90
CA GLY A 73 13.94 -53.58 -36.26
C GLY A 73 12.87 -52.96 -35.35
N VAL A 74 13.27 -52.08 -34.41
CA VAL A 74 12.35 -51.31 -33.55
C VAL A 74 12.35 -49.84 -33.99
N GLU A 75 11.14 -49.27 -34.08
CA GLU A 75 10.95 -47.86 -34.44
C GLU A 75 11.26 -46.95 -33.24
N HIS A 76 12.18 -46.00 -33.42
CA HIS A 76 12.53 -44.99 -32.44
C HIS A 76 12.18 -43.59 -32.96
N LYS A 77 11.66 -42.73 -32.06
CA LYS A 77 11.31 -41.34 -32.36
C LYS A 77 12.14 -40.38 -31.52
N THR A 78 12.86 -39.48 -32.17
CA THR A 78 13.67 -38.45 -31.51
C THR A 78 13.40 -37.08 -32.11
N TYR A 79 13.61 -36.02 -31.33
CA TYR A 79 13.48 -34.64 -31.80
C TYR A 79 14.81 -34.13 -32.33
N VAL A 80 14.80 -33.55 -33.53
CA VAL A 80 15.96 -32.94 -34.19
C VAL A 80 15.72 -31.45 -34.47
N ASP A 81 16.81 -30.69 -34.53
CA ASP A 81 16.75 -29.26 -34.81
C ASP A 81 16.42 -28.97 -36.28
N GLU A 82 16.01 -27.73 -36.56
CA GLU A 82 15.57 -27.26 -37.89
C GLU A 82 16.62 -27.45 -39.00
N TYR A 83 17.90 -27.45 -38.66
CA TYR A 83 19.00 -27.59 -39.61
C TYR A 83 19.43 -29.04 -39.85
N TYR A 84 18.73 -30.01 -39.25
CA TYR A 84 19.05 -31.42 -39.45
C TYR A 84 18.70 -31.85 -40.87
N VAL A 85 19.69 -32.40 -41.57
CA VAL A 85 19.52 -32.97 -42.92
C VAL A 85 19.26 -34.46 -42.73
N PRO A 86 18.06 -34.97 -43.12
CA PRO A 86 17.75 -36.39 -43.02
C PRO A 86 18.70 -37.22 -43.88
N LYS A 87 19.17 -38.35 -43.35
CA LYS A 87 19.92 -39.33 -44.14
C LYS A 87 18.96 -40.36 -44.73
N GLU A 88 18.47 -40.05 -45.92
CA GLU A 88 17.54 -40.94 -46.63
C GLU A 88 18.14 -42.34 -46.90
N ASP A 89 19.47 -42.44 -47.01
CA ASP A 89 20.20 -43.70 -47.22
C ASP A 89 20.06 -44.71 -46.07
N GLU A 90 19.79 -44.22 -44.85
CA GLU A 90 19.60 -45.05 -43.64
C GLU A 90 18.10 -45.30 -43.36
N GLY A 91 17.20 -44.85 -44.24
CA GLY A 91 15.74 -45.00 -44.10
C GLY A 91 15.10 -44.04 -43.08
N GLU A 92 15.79 -42.95 -42.75
CA GLU A 92 15.29 -41.92 -41.84
C GLU A 92 14.15 -41.11 -42.46
N THR A 93 13.08 -40.89 -41.68
CA THR A 93 11.98 -40.00 -42.08
C THR A 93 11.82 -38.88 -41.05
N VAL A 94 11.65 -37.64 -41.52
CA VAL A 94 11.53 -36.46 -40.64
C VAL A 94 10.21 -35.73 -40.88
N GLU A 95 9.39 -35.64 -39.83
CA GLU A 95 8.17 -34.85 -39.84
C GLU A 95 8.39 -33.51 -39.14
N TRP A 96 8.19 -32.40 -39.86
CA TRP A 96 8.39 -31.06 -39.33
C TRP A 96 7.16 -30.54 -38.60
N THR A 97 7.33 -30.16 -37.33
CA THR A 97 6.27 -29.58 -36.49
C THR A 97 6.72 -28.26 -35.87
N TRP A 98 5.78 -27.33 -35.68
CA TRP A 98 6.02 -26.08 -34.96
C TRP A 98 5.69 -26.24 -33.49
N ILE A 99 6.69 -26.02 -32.63
CA ILE A 99 6.58 -26.10 -31.19
C ILE A 99 6.64 -24.69 -30.60
N ASN A 100 5.85 -24.46 -29.54
CA ASN A 100 5.89 -23.18 -28.83
C ASN A 100 7.15 -23.06 -27.96
N GLU A 101 7.75 -21.88 -27.95
CA GLU A 101 8.91 -21.56 -27.12
C GLU A 101 8.76 -20.17 -26.51
N TRP A 102 9.24 -20.00 -25.28
CA TRP A 102 9.26 -18.70 -24.63
C TRP A 102 10.62 -18.04 -24.82
N TRP A 103 10.63 -16.73 -24.99
CA TRP A 103 11.85 -15.93 -25.20
C TRP A 103 12.00 -14.85 -24.13
N TRP A 104 13.24 -14.51 -23.82
CA TRP A 104 13.61 -13.31 -23.05
C TRP A 104 14.06 -12.20 -23.99
N GLY A 105 13.81 -10.97 -23.58
CA GLY A 105 14.47 -9.79 -24.13
C GLY A 105 14.60 -8.74 -23.05
N HIS A 106 15.79 -8.18 -22.91
CA HIS A 106 16.06 -7.12 -21.94
C HIS A 106 16.33 -5.82 -22.69
N LYS A 107 15.50 -4.81 -22.44
CA LYS A 107 15.75 -3.42 -22.85
C LYS A 107 16.28 -2.66 -21.64
N ILE A 108 17.47 -2.08 -21.78
CA ILE A 108 18.12 -1.27 -20.75
C ILE A 108 18.20 0.17 -21.28
N GLY A 109 17.57 1.11 -20.58
CA GLY A 109 17.46 2.49 -21.05
C GLY A 109 16.84 2.59 -22.45
N PRO A 110 17.27 3.56 -23.29
CA PRO A 110 16.58 3.85 -24.54
C PRO A 110 16.89 2.87 -25.68
N LYS A 111 18.15 2.40 -25.81
CA LYS A 111 18.61 1.69 -27.02
C LYS A 111 19.37 0.37 -26.76
N LEU A 112 19.66 0.01 -25.51
CA LEU A 112 20.45 -1.18 -25.25
C LEU A 112 19.54 -2.40 -25.15
N TYR A 113 19.68 -3.32 -26.11
CA TYR A 113 19.00 -4.60 -26.11
C TYR A 113 19.99 -5.71 -25.82
N LYS A 114 19.70 -6.53 -24.81
CA LYS A 114 20.57 -7.64 -24.41
C LYS A 114 19.76 -8.89 -24.11
N ARG A 115 20.44 -10.04 -24.22
CA ARG A 115 19.93 -11.35 -23.82
C ARG A 115 18.55 -11.63 -24.46
N ILE A 116 18.53 -11.49 -25.78
CA ILE A 116 17.42 -11.90 -26.64
C ILE A 116 17.68 -13.35 -27.00
N GLU A 117 17.13 -14.27 -26.21
CA GLU A 117 17.41 -15.70 -26.30
C GLU A 117 16.18 -16.52 -25.90
N PRO A 118 16.04 -17.75 -26.42
CA PRO A 118 15.01 -18.67 -25.97
C PRO A 118 15.28 -19.08 -24.53
N ILE A 119 14.22 -19.16 -23.72
CA ILE A 119 14.30 -19.65 -22.35
C ILE A 119 14.38 -21.18 -22.38
N PRO A 120 15.23 -21.79 -21.54
CA PRO A 120 15.21 -23.24 -21.34
C PRO A 120 13.80 -23.75 -21.09
N ARG A 121 13.44 -24.85 -21.75
CA ARG A 121 12.06 -25.28 -21.86
C ARG A 121 11.53 -25.86 -20.53
N ILE A 122 10.85 -25.04 -19.74
CA ILE A 122 10.31 -25.43 -18.43
C ILE A 122 8.90 -26.01 -18.55
N GLY A 123 8.64 -27.11 -17.84
CA GLY A 123 7.28 -27.67 -17.70
C GLY A 123 6.75 -28.40 -18.92
N SER A 124 7.63 -28.83 -19.81
CA SER A 124 7.29 -29.63 -20.98
C SER A 124 6.62 -30.94 -20.60
N LYS A 125 5.53 -31.29 -21.28
CA LYS A 125 4.93 -32.62 -21.16
C LYS A 125 5.52 -33.55 -22.22
N MET A 126 5.80 -34.79 -21.85
CA MET A 126 6.33 -35.80 -22.78
C MET A 126 5.36 -36.05 -23.96
N ASN A 127 4.05 -36.02 -23.69
CA ASN A 127 3.01 -36.24 -24.69
C ASN A 127 2.70 -35.01 -25.55
N ASN A 128 3.07 -33.81 -25.11
CA ASN A 128 2.78 -32.57 -25.82
C ASN A 128 3.98 -31.63 -25.72
N PRO A 129 4.87 -31.69 -26.72
CA PRO A 129 6.04 -30.85 -26.70
C PRO A 129 5.72 -29.37 -26.96
N SER A 130 4.52 -29.04 -27.42
CA SER A 130 4.09 -27.64 -27.59
C SER A 130 3.61 -26.98 -26.29
N PHE A 131 3.49 -27.73 -25.21
CA PHE A 131 3.17 -27.20 -23.90
C PHE A 131 4.45 -26.75 -23.18
N CYS A 132 4.57 -25.45 -22.92
CA CYS A 132 5.68 -24.84 -22.19
C CYS A 132 5.11 -23.83 -21.20
N MET A 133 5.48 -23.96 -19.92
CA MET A 133 5.03 -23.01 -18.89
C MET A 133 5.76 -21.67 -19.04
N PRO A 134 5.07 -20.54 -18.80
CA PRO A 134 5.74 -19.24 -18.76
C PRO A 134 6.73 -19.18 -17.58
N PRO A 135 7.85 -18.45 -17.70
CA PRO A 135 8.87 -18.37 -16.65
C PRO A 135 8.41 -17.57 -15.42
N ILE A 136 7.43 -16.66 -15.59
CA ILE A 136 6.83 -15.89 -14.49
C ILE A 136 5.35 -16.23 -14.46
N VAL A 137 4.89 -16.71 -13.31
CA VAL A 137 3.48 -17.05 -13.07
C VAL A 137 2.94 -16.07 -12.04
N GLY A 138 1.98 -15.25 -12.45
CA GLY A 138 1.23 -14.37 -11.56
C GLY A 138 -0.15 -14.94 -11.27
N THR A 139 -0.66 -14.73 -10.06
CA THR A 139 -2.05 -14.99 -9.72
C THR A 139 -2.80 -13.67 -9.71
N VAL A 140 -3.87 -13.60 -10.50
CA VAL A 140 -4.76 -12.44 -10.52
C VAL A 140 -5.95 -12.74 -9.62
N TYR A 141 -6.08 -12.00 -8.52
CA TYR A 141 -7.29 -12.04 -7.71
C TYR A 141 -8.39 -11.23 -8.41
N LYS A 142 -9.40 -11.92 -8.96
CA LYS A 142 -10.49 -11.32 -9.74
C LYS A 142 -11.83 -11.88 -9.28
N ILE A 143 -12.77 -10.98 -9.00
CA ILE A 143 -14.19 -11.28 -8.76
C ILE A 143 -14.96 -10.57 -9.87
N ASN A 144 -14.96 -11.17 -11.06
CA ASN A 144 -15.77 -10.81 -12.24
C ASN A 144 -15.59 -9.42 -12.90
N SER A 145 -14.88 -8.46 -12.31
CA SER A 145 -14.60 -7.15 -12.90
C SER A 145 -13.25 -7.12 -13.63
N ASN A 146 -13.14 -6.41 -14.77
CA ASN A 146 -11.93 -6.40 -15.62
C ASN A 146 -10.65 -5.84 -14.99
N GLN A 147 -10.69 -5.40 -13.73
CA GLN A 147 -9.54 -4.88 -13.00
C GLN A 147 -9.15 -5.83 -11.87
N SER A 148 -7.86 -6.14 -11.80
CA SER A 148 -7.26 -6.81 -10.66
C SER A 148 -7.20 -5.84 -9.48
N ILE A 149 -7.70 -6.25 -8.32
CA ILE A 149 -7.65 -5.44 -7.10
C ILE A 149 -6.71 -6.11 -6.11
N SER A 150 -5.71 -5.39 -5.60
CA SER A 150 -4.85 -5.92 -4.54
C SER A 150 -5.58 -5.95 -3.20
N LEU A 151 -5.11 -6.78 -2.27
CA LEU A 151 -5.65 -6.76 -0.91
C LEU A 151 -5.37 -5.41 -0.22
N VAL A 152 -4.23 -4.79 -0.54
CA VAL A 152 -3.81 -3.49 0.03
C VAL A 152 -4.73 -2.37 -0.44
N ASP A 153 -5.11 -2.34 -1.71
CA ASP A 153 -6.02 -1.31 -2.26
C ASP A 153 -7.36 -1.30 -1.52
N ARG A 154 -7.82 -2.47 -1.06
CA ARG A 154 -9.03 -2.58 -0.22
C ARG A 154 -8.84 -2.05 1.20
N ILE A 155 -7.62 -2.07 1.74
CA ILE A 155 -7.30 -1.63 3.11
C ILE A 155 -7.09 -0.11 3.20
N ILE A 156 -6.58 0.51 2.13
CA ILE A 156 -6.32 1.97 2.05
C ILE A 156 -7.48 2.84 2.58
N PRO A 157 -8.75 2.67 2.16
CA PRO A 157 -9.84 3.51 2.67
C PRO A 157 -10.05 3.37 4.18
N TYR A 158 -9.87 2.18 4.74
CA TYR A 158 -9.97 1.96 6.19
C TYR A 158 -8.81 2.61 6.94
N LYS A 159 -7.61 2.62 6.36
CA LYS A 159 -6.46 3.31 6.96
C LYS A 159 -6.67 4.82 7.02
N TYR A 160 -7.22 5.44 5.97
CA TYR A 160 -7.58 6.86 6.00
C TYR A 160 -8.61 7.17 7.09
N LEU A 161 -9.66 6.35 7.17
CA LEU A 161 -10.70 6.51 8.17
C LEU A 161 -10.12 6.42 9.60
N TYR A 162 -9.26 5.45 9.85
CA TYR A 162 -8.57 5.29 11.12
C TYR A 162 -7.74 6.53 11.48
N ASN A 163 -6.94 7.03 10.53
CA ASN A 163 -6.09 8.21 10.77
C ASN A 163 -6.94 9.45 11.10
N ILE A 164 -8.08 9.64 10.41
CA ILE A 164 -9.01 10.75 10.67
C ILE A 164 -9.62 10.62 12.06
N TYR A 165 -10.11 9.44 12.44
CA TYR A 165 -10.68 9.23 13.78
C TYR A 165 -9.64 9.47 14.87
N MET A 166 -8.45 8.88 14.73
CA MET A 166 -7.41 9.04 15.74
C MET A 166 -7.01 10.51 15.88
N ARG A 167 -6.88 11.26 14.76
CA ARG A 167 -6.60 12.69 14.82
C ARG A 167 -7.71 13.49 15.48
N ARG A 168 -8.98 13.19 15.19
CA ARG A 168 -10.13 13.86 15.82
C ARG A 168 -10.21 13.56 17.31
N THR A 169 -9.97 12.31 17.71
CA THR A 169 -9.93 11.91 19.12
C THR A 169 -8.81 12.64 19.85
N GLU A 170 -7.61 12.68 19.29
CA GLU A 170 -6.48 13.43 19.85
C GLU A 170 -6.81 14.91 20.03
N LEU A 171 -7.37 15.56 19.00
CA LEU A 171 -7.79 16.96 19.07
C LEU A 171 -8.91 17.18 20.10
N SER A 172 -9.86 16.25 20.20
CA SER A 172 -10.94 16.31 21.20
C SER A 172 -10.39 16.16 22.61
N SER A 173 -9.46 15.25 22.82
CA SER A 173 -8.75 15.07 24.09
C SER A 173 -7.92 16.30 24.44
N ALA A 174 -7.21 16.89 23.48
CA ALA A 174 -6.42 18.11 23.68
C ALA A 174 -7.29 19.35 23.95
N ARG A 175 -8.49 19.42 23.34
CA ARG A 175 -9.46 20.50 23.60
C ARG A 175 -10.17 20.33 24.94
N ASN A 176 -10.34 19.11 25.42
CA ASN A 176 -11.07 18.83 26.63
C ASN A 176 -10.32 19.40 27.85
N LYS A 177 -10.86 20.47 28.46
CA LYS A 177 -10.35 21.08 29.69
C LYS A 177 -10.98 20.50 30.96
N GLY A 178 -11.74 19.41 30.85
CA GLY A 178 -12.54 18.85 31.94
C GLY A 178 -13.86 19.59 32.16
N VAL A 179 -14.51 19.33 33.29
CA VAL A 179 -15.71 20.07 33.72
C VAL A 179 -15.27 21.43 34.23
N LEU A 180 -15.48 22.47 33.42
CA LEU A 180 -15.29 23.85 33.84
C LEU A 180 -16.55 24.31 34.56
N ALA A 181 -16.52 24.33 35.90
CA ALA A 181 -17.60 24.90 36.68
C ALA A 181 -17.52 26.43 36.63
N GLU A 182 -18.56 27.08 36.11
CA GLU A 182 -18.72 28.53 36.23
C GLU A 182 -19.13 28.85 37.67
N MET A 183 -18.21 29.43 38.44
CA MET A 183 -18.44 29.82 39.83
C MET A 183 -18.76 31.32 39.88
N ASP A 184 -19.97 31.63 40.32
CA ASP A 184 -20.38 32.98 40.65
C ASP A 184 -19.83 33.36 42.04
N LEU A 185 -18.80 34.21 42.05
CA LEU A 185 -18.12 34.64 43.28
C LEU A 185 -19.02 35.41 44.23
N ALA A 186 -20.11 36.02 43.76
CA ALA A 186 -21.04 36.76 44.60
C ALA A 186 -21.80 35.83 45.57
N LYS A 187 -22.04 34.58 45.17
CA LYS A 187 -22.75 33.58 45.97
C LYS A 187 -21.91 33.00 47.11
N ILE A 188 -20.62 33.35 47.21
CA ILE A 188 -19.75 32.90 48.29
C ILE A 188 -20.11 33.69 49.56
N PRO A 189 -20.46 33.02 50.68
CA PRO A 189 -20.72 33.70 51.94
C PRO A 189 -19.51 34.52 52.41
N GLU A 190 -19.76 35.68 53.01
CA GLU A 190 -18.68 36.53 53.54
C GLU A 190 -17.82 35.77 54.56
N GLY A 191 -16.50 35.87 54.39
CA GLY A 191 -15.50 35.21 55.23
C GLY A 191 -15.06 33.82 54.75
N TRP A 192 -15.67 33.27 53.69
CA TRP A 192 -15.25 32.00 53.10
C TRP A 192 -14.31 32.23 51.91
N THR A 193 -13.23 31.47 51.81
CA THR A 193 -12.42 31.41 50.60
C THR A 193 -13.12 30.54 49.54
N PRO A 194 -12.91 30.79 48.23
CA PRO A 194 -13.50 29.97 47.17
C PRO A 194 -13.22 28.47 47.31
N GLU A 195 -12.03 28.11 47.83
CA GLU A 195 -11.62 26.72 48.08
C GLU A 195 -12.50 26.04 49.15
N ILE A 196 -12.77 26.73 50.26
CA ILE A 196 -13.61 26.19 51.34
C ILE A 196 -15.04 26.00 50.85
N TRP A 197 -15.54 26.92 50.02
CA TRP A 197 -16.88 26.83 49.44
C TRP A 197 -17.01 25.68 48.43
N MET A 198 -16.00 25.45 47.57
CA MET A 198 -15.97 24.30 46.67
C MET A 198 -15.85 22.97 47.44
N MET A 199 -15.01 22.91 48.48
CA MET A 199 -14.87 21.73 49.34
C MET A 199 -16.20 21.41 50.05
N TYR A 200 -16.90 22.42 50.55
CA TYR A 200 -18.23 22.25 51.14
C TYR A 200 -19.23 21.67 50.14
N ALA A 201 -19.22 22.15 48.90
CA ALA A 201 -20.11 21.65 47.85
C ALA A 201 -19.80 20.21 47.43
N GLU A 202 -18.52 19.84 47.37
CA GLU A 202 -18.09 18.47 47.06
C GLU A 202 -18.49 17.49 48.16
N ILE A 203 -18.36 17.88 49.44
CA ILE A 203 -18.73 17.03 50.58
C ILE A 203 -20.26 16.88 50.71
N ASN A 204 -21.01 17.96 50.52
CA ASN A 204 -22.46 17.97 50.78
C ASN A 204 -23.31 17.65 49.53
N GLY A 205 -22.77 17.81 48.32
CA GLY A 205 -23.46 17.51 47.07
C GLY A 205 -24.51 18.54 46.62
N PHE A 206 -24.73 19.62 47.37
CA PHE A 206 -25.61 20.73 46.99
C PHE A 206 -25.13 22.08 47.56
N PHE A 207 -25.51 23.17 46.90
CA PHE A 207 -25.28 24.53 47.39
C PHE A 207 -26.58 25.09 48.00
N ALA A 208 -26.58 25.39 49.30
CA ALA A 208 -27.63 26.21 49.88
C ALA A 208 -27.35 27.68 49.56
N THR A 209 -28.24 28.33 48.80
CA THR A 209 -28.13 29.76 48.46
C THR A 209 -29.35 30.51 49.01
N ASP A 210 -29.11 31.66 49.63
CA ASP A 210 -30.16 32.56 50.12
C ASP A 210 -30.00 33.93 49.45
N SER A 211 -30.71 34.12 48.34
CA SER A 211 -30.63 35.32 47.50
C SER A 211 -31.18 36.59 48.20
N PHE A 212 -32.02 36.46 49.24
CA PHE A 212 -32.63 37.60 49.92
C PHE A 212 -31.70 38.28 50.93
N LYS A 213 -30.76 37.54 51.52
CA LYS A 213 -29.76 38.08 52.45
C LYS A 213 -28.70 38.93 51.76
N GLU A 214 -28.48 38.69 50.47
CA GLU A 214 -27.49 39.40 49.64
C GLU A 214 -28.06 40.74 49.13
N GLY A 215 -29.32 40.76 48.65
CA GLY A 215 -29.99 41.98 48.20
C GLY A 215 -30.32 42.98 49.32
N SER A 216 -30.50 42.50 50.57
CA SER A 216 -30.81 43.35 51.72
C SER A 216 -29.59 44.09 52.30
N LYS A 217 -28.37 43.68 51.97
CA LYS A 217 -27.14 44.35 52.43
C LYS A 217 -26.96 45.75 51.83
N GLY A 218 -27.30 45.92 50.56
CA GLY A 218 -27.31 47.24 49.90
C GLY A 218 -28.39 48.18 50.43
N ALA A 219 -29.51 47.64 50.92
CA ALA A 219 -30.60 48.43 51.53
C ALA A 219 -30.34 48.77 53.01
N ALA A 220 -29.61 47.93 53.74
CA ALA A 220 -29.37 48.08 55.18
C ALA A 220 -28.29 49.13 55.50
N THR A 221 -27.34 49.38 54.61
CA THR A 221 -26.30 50.42 54.83
C THR A 221 -26.85 51.85 54.74
N GLY A 222 -27.96 52.07 54.02
CA GLY A 222 -28.56 53.40 53.84
C GLY A 222 -29.54 53.84 54.94
N ARG A 223 -30.05 52.93 55.78
CA ARG A 223 -31.10 53.24 56.77
C ARG A 223 -30.61 53.58 58.18
N LEU A 224 -29.36 53.26 58.52
CA LEU A 224 -28.85 53.44 59.90
C LEU A 224 -28.43 54.89 60.23
N VAL A 225 -28.25 55.75 59.24
CA VAL A 225 -27.74 57.13 59.46
C VAL A 225 -28.87 58.16 59.67
N GLN A 226 -30.13 57.81 59.37
CA GLN A 226 -31.24 58.79 59.37
C GLN A 226 -31.89 59.05 60.74
N ASN A 227 -31.65 58.20 61.76
CA ASN A 227 -32.36 58.27 63.05
C ASN A 227 -31.51 58.77 64.24
N LEU A 228 -30.35 59.41 64.00
CA LEU A 228 -29.47 59.93 65.06
C LEU A 228 -29.54 61.45 65.28
N ASN A 229 -30.51 62.16 64.69
CA ASN A 229 -30.77 63.58 64.98
C ASN A 229 -32.25 63.83 65.25
N ASN A 230 -32.62 63.83 66.53
CA ASN A 230 -33.73 64.60 67.09
C ASN A 230 -33.47 64.83 68.59
#